data_AF-A0A366M5E7-F1
#
_entry.id   AF-A0A366M5E7-F1
#
_cell.length_a   1.000
_cell.length_b   1.000
_cell.length_c   1.000
_cell.angle_alpha   90.00
_cell.angle_beta   90.00
_cell.angle_gamma   90.00
#
_symmetry.space_group_name_H-M   'P 1'
#
loop_
_entity.id
_entity.type
_entity.pdbx_description
1 polymer ?
#
loop_
_entity_poly.entity_id
_entity_poly.type
_entity_poly.pdbx_seq_one_letter_code
_entity_poly.pdbx_strand_id
1 'polypeptide(L)'
;MKRSFLGGCLLAAALTVLSCGTAMAAAPPPGAPSAADISAAGASVAQPATYDRLARFFVRLDRHQAGRFTSGEVSESAAAAKAPQLTGSVHPVYSLSPEFVRGDANAPVASFAYLATGARSATGQQASLWLEKNARGAWEIVNIVSSPYDATYPAQAGTGQVFTEPQIHAWYRLAGDRVTPLNPEATASVGAAGLSLAEYQALVHGRYADKQAGSAYQQEGKLGGFSTTPDTPSPAPAILAGALLAAGLTAGIAITRNRRTPEESA
;
A
#
# COMPACT_ATOMS: atom_id res chain seq x y z
N MET A 1 41.30 -82.53 18.11
CA MET A 1 40.02 -82.80 18.79
C MET A 1 39.21 -81.52 18.86
N LYS A 2 37.91 -81.60 18.55
CA LYS A 2 36.94 -80.50 18.45
C LYS A 2 36.81 -79.72 19.78
N ARG A 3 36.56 -78.41 19.68
CA ARG A 3 35.41 -77.71 20.31
C ARG A 3 35.37 -76.23 19.90
N SER A 4 34.29 -75.87 19.20
CA SER A 4 33.85 -74.50 18.93
C SER A 4 33.22 -73.88 20.18
N PHE A 5 33.34 -72.56 20.37
CA PHE A 5 32.33 -71.73 21.03
C PHE A 5 32.29 -70.30 20.47
N LEU A 6 31.06 -69.79 20.39
CA LEU A 6 30.60 -68.50 19.88
C LEU A 6 31.00 -67.30 20.76
N GLY A 7 31.02 -66.11 20.14
CA GLY A 7 30.79 -64.80 20.78
C GLY A 7 31.52 -63.71 20.00
N GLY A 8 30.94 -62.59 19.55
CA GLY A 8 29.62 -62.01 19.63
C GLY A 8 29.76 -60.58 19.09
N CYS A 9 28.91 -60.18 18.13
CA CYS A 9 28.91 -58.88 17.48
C CYS A 9 28.66 -57.72 18.47
N LEU A 10 29.38 -56.61 18.30
CA LEU A 10 28.93 -55.28 18.72
C LEU A 10 29.42 -54.26 17.67
N LEU A 11 28.62 -54.08 16.61
CA LEU A 11 28.69 -52.92 15.72
C LEU A 11 27.79 -51.84 16.33
N ALA A 12 28.37 -50.76 16.83
CA ALA A 12 27.64 -49.59 17.27
C ALA A 12 27.24 -48.75 16.04
N ALA A 13 26.01 -48.89 15.58
CA ALA A 13 25.42 -48.00 14.58
C ALA A 13 24.87 -46.75 15.29
N ALA A 14 25.59 -45.63 15.20
CA ALA A 14 25.11 -44.32 15.63
C ALA A 14 24.09 -43.81 14.61
N LEU A 15 22.81 -43.83 14.97
CA LEU A 15 21.72 -43.26 14.18
C LEU A 15 21.64 -41.75 14.46
N THR A 16 22.29 -40.94 13.62
CA THR A 16 22.07 -39.49 13.59
C THR A 16 20.70 -39.21 12.98
N VAL A 17 19.70 -38.97 13.83
CA VAL A 17 18.40 -38.46 13.41
C VAL A 17 18.58 -37.00 12.99
N LEU A 18 18.63 -36.77 11.69
CA LEU A 18 18.59 -35.44 11.08
C LEU A 18 17.14 -34.95 11.18
N SER A 19 16.80 -34.24 12.25
CA SER A 19 15.51 -33.56 12.40
C SER A 19 15.42 -32.42 11.39
N CYS A 20 14.94 -32.73 10.19
CA CYS A 20 14.58 -31.73 9.20
C CYS A 20 13.31 -31.03 9.71
N GLY A 21 13.50 -29.97 10.51
CA GLY A 21 12.41 -29.09 10.91
C GLY A 21 11.85 -28.41 9.67
N THR A 22 10.71 -28.88 9.18
CA THR A 22 9.92 -28.14 8.20
C THR A 22 9.43 -26.87 8.89
N ALA A 23 10.10 -25.75 8.65
CA ALA A 23 9.57 -24.45 8.99
C ALA A 23 8.23 -24.30 8.25
N MET A 24 7.12 -24.44 8.98
CA MET A 24 5.80 -24.14 8.45
C MET A 24 5.80 -22.66 8.11
N ALA A 25 5.83 -22.33 6.82
CA ALA A 25 5.55 -20.98 6.36
C ALA A 25 4.14 -20.63 6.85
N ALA A 26 4.01 -19.54 7.61
CA ALA A 26 2.71 -19.02 7.99
C ALA A 26 1.86 -18.80 6.73
N ALA A 27 0.59 -19.20 6.78
CA ALA A 27 -0.32 -18.94 5.67
C ALA A 27 -0.34 -17.43 5.36
N PRO A 28 -0.38 -17.03 4.08
CA PRO A 28 -0.40 -15.62 3.72
C PRO A 28 -1.63 -14.93 4.33
N PRO A 29 -1.52 -13.66 4.74
CA PRO A 29 -2.63 -12.95 5.34
C PRO A 29 -3.83 -12.93 4.36
N PRO A 30 -5.07 -12.95 4.87
CA PRO A 30 -6.27 -12.88 4.02
C PRO A 30 -6.19 -11.69 3.05
N GLY A 31 -6.48 -11.96 1.77
CA GLY A 31 -6.42 -10.94 0.72
C GLY A 31 -5.03 -10.62 0.18
N ALA A 32 -3.97 -11.30 0.65
CA ALA A 32 -2.64 -11.16 0.08
C ALA A 32 -2.62 -11.50 -1.42
N PRO A 33 -1.98 -10.68 -2.27
CA PRO A 33 -1.88 -10.96 -3.70
C PRO A 33 -1.00 -12.19 -3.94
N SER A 34 -1.40 -13.00 -4.92
CA SER A 34 -0.62 -14.15 -5.36
C SER A 34 0.63 -13.74 -6.14
N ALA A 35 1.57 -14.66 -6.35
CA ALA A 35 2.70 -14.40 -7.25
C ALA A 35 2.24 -14.09 -8.68
N ALA A 36 1.14 -14.70 -9.14
CA ALA A 36 0.53 -14.40 -10.43
C ALA A 36 -0.02 -12.96 -10.48
N ASP A 37 -0.61 -12.49 -9.38
CA ASP A 37 -1.06 -11.10 -9.26
C ASP A 37 0.10 -10.11 -9.36
N ILE A 38 1.19 -10.37 -8.64
CA ILE A 38 2.40 -9.52 -8.68
C ILE A 38 2.97 -9.48 -10.10
N SER A 39 3.05 -10.64 -10.77
CA SER A 39 3.53 -10.71 -12.16
C SER A 39 2.61 -9.96 -13.13
N ALA A 40 1.30 -10.07 -12.97
CA ALA A 40 0.33 -9.39 -13.83
C ALA A 40 0.38 -7.87 -13.63
N ALA A 41 0.52 -7.40 -12.38
CA ALA A 41 0.74 -6.00 -12.07
C ALA A 41 2.05 -5.49 -12.68
N GLY A 42 3.13 -6.28 -12.61
CA GLY A 42 4.40 -6.00 -13.28
C GLY A 42 4.24 -5.77 -14.79
N ALA A 43 3.45 -6.62 -15.45
CA ALA A 43 3.15 -6.45 -16.88
C ALA A 43 2.31 -5.19 -17.19
N SER A 44 1.42 -4.77 -16.28
CA SER A 44 0.63 -3.55 -16.45
C SER A 44 1.47 -2.26 -16.32
N VAL A 45 2.44 -2.22 -15.40
CA VAL A 45 3.30 -1.03 -15.24
C VAL A 45 4.33 -0.91 -16.35
N ALA A 46 4.70 -2.01 -17.01
CA ALA A 46 5.67 -2.03 -18.10
C ALA A 46 5.12 -1.52 -19.45
N GLN A 47 3.85 -1.09 -19.52
CA GLN A 47 3.24 -0.61 -20.76
C GLN A 47 3.79 0.78 -21.18
N PRO A 48 3.97 1.06 -22.48
CA PRO A 48 4.44 2.37 -22.96
C PRO A 48 3.62 3.57 -22.45
N ALA A 49 2.30 3.40 -22.33
CA ALA A 49 1.40 4.42 -21.79
C ALA A 49 1.71 4.80 -20.33
N THR A 50 2.27 3.88 -19.54
CA THR A 50 2.70 4.16 -18.17
C THR A 50 3.88 5.12 -18.13
N TYR A 51 4.85 4.93 -19.02
CA TYR A 51 6.02 5.81 -19.11
C TYR A 51 5.64 7.23 -19.56
N ASP A 52 4.71 7.36 -20.51
CA ASP A 52 4.15 8.65 -20.92
C ASP A 52 3.42 9.36 -19.75
N ARG A 53 2.58 8.62 -19.02
CA ARG A 53 1.89 9.13 -17.83
C ARG A 53 2.89 9.60 -16.75
N LEU A 54 3.94 8.83 -16.48
CA LEU A 54 5.00 9.17 -15.53
C LEU A 54 5.78 10.41 -15.97
N ALA A 55 6.15 10.49 -17.25
CA ALA A 55 6.87 11.62 -17.80
C ALA A 55 6.08 12.93 -17.60
N ARG A 56 4.80 12.92 -17.94
CA ARG A 56 3.90 14.06 -17.73
C ARG A 56 3.66 14.36 -16.25
N PHE A 57 3.57 13.33 -15.40
CA PHE A 57 3.52 13.49 -13.94
C PHE A 57 4.74 14.25 -13.43
N PHE A 58 5.96 13.87 -13.82
CA PHE A 58 7.18 14.52 -13.36
C PHE A 58 7.30 15.98 -13.84
N VAL A 59 6.82 16.31 -15.05
CA VAL A 59 6.74 17.72 -15.48
C VAL A 59 5.76 18.51 -14.60
N ARG A 60 4.60 17.93 -14.26
CA ARG A 60 3.63 18.59 -13.36
C ARG A 60 4.18 18.70 -11.94
N LEU A 61 4.97 17.74 -11.48
CA LEU A 61 5.63 17.79 -10.18
C LEU A 61 6.62 18.96 -10.09
N ASP A 62 7.42 19.21 -11.14
CA ASP A 62 8.28 20.41 -11.19
C ASP A 62 7.46 21.69 -11.07
N ARG A 63 6.35 21.79 -11.83
CA ARG A 63 5.47 22.96 -11.80
C ARG A 63 4.92 23.17 -10.39
N HIS A 64 4.43 22.12 -9.76
CA HIS A 64 3.94 22.16 -8.38
C HIS A 64 5.02 22.64 -7.40
N GLN A 65 6.23 22.07 -7.48
CA GLN A 65 7.36 22.46 -6.63
C GLN A 65 7.79 23.91 -6.87
N ALA A 66 7.60 24.44 -8.08
CA ALA A 66 7.81 25.84 -8.41
C ALA A 66 6.61 26.76 -8.10
N GLY A 67 5.58 26.28 -7.40
CA GLY A 67 4.38 27.06 -7.06
C GLY A 67 3.50 27.41 -8.27
N ARG A 68 3.61 26.66 -9.37
CA ARG A 68 2.86 26.90 -10.62
C ARG A 68 1.68 25.95 -10.74
N PHE A 69 0.63 26.42 -11.41
CA PHE A 69 -0.52 25.58 -11.76
C PHE A 69 -0.10 24.37 -12.60
N THR A 70 -0.65 23.21 -12.24
CA THR A 70 -0.31 21.93 -12.86
C THR A 70 -1.27 21.52 -13.98
N SER A 71 -2.40 22.21 -14.15
CA SER A 71 -3.48 21.86 -15.09
C SER A 71 -3.13 22.07 -16.56
N GLY A 72 -2.14 22.91 -16.87
CA GLY A 72 -1.72 23.20 -18.24
C GLY A 72 -1.16 21.98 -18.99
N GLU A 73 -1.20 22.06 -20.32
CA GLU A 73 -0.65 21.05 -21.21
C GLU A 73 0.85 20.81 -20.94
N VAL A 74 1.30 19.57 -21.14
CA VAL A 74 2.70 19.18 -21.05
C VAL A 74 3.19 18.94 -22.47
N SER A 75 4.21 19.68 -22.91
CA SER A 75 4.78 19.47 -24.24
C SER A 75 5.48 18.12 -24.31
N GLU A 76 5.45 17.49 -25.49
CA GLU A 76 6.12 16.21 -25.74
C GLU A 76 7.63 16.28 -25.45
N SER A 77 8.27 17.41 -25.79
CA SER A 77 9.69 17.62 -25.47
C SER A 77 9.98 17.64 -23.97
N ALA A 78 9.10 18.26 -23.17
CA ALA A 78 9.27 18.33 -21.72
C ALA A 78 9.02 16.97 -21.06
N ALA A 79 8.02 16.22 -21.55
CA ALA A 79 7.78 14.85 -21.12
C ALA A 79 8.97 13.94 -21.48
N ALA A 80 9.44 13.98 -22.73
CA ALA A 80 10.58 13.18 -23.19
C ALA A 80 11.85 13.43 -22.36
N ALA A 81 12.11 14.69 -21.97
CA ALA A 81 13.24 15.05 -21.11
C ALA A 81 13.19 14.40 -19.71
N LYS A 82 12.02 13.98 -19.23
CA LYS A 82 11.90 13.27 -17.95
C LYS A 82 12.35 11.82 -18.00
N ALA A 83 12.29 11.17 -19.18
CA ALA A 83 12.76 9.80 -19.43
C ALA A 83 12.60 8.86 -18.22
N PRO A 84 11.36 8.62 -17.74
CA PRO A 84 11.13 7.90 -16.50
C PRO A 84 11.53 6.43 -16.61
N GLN A 85 11.96 5.86 -15.49
CA GLN A 85 12.28 4.45 -15.34
C GLN A 85 11.58 3.89 -14.12
N LEU A 86 11.12 2.64 -14.19
CA LEU A 86 10.63 1.93 -13.00
C LEU A 86 11.82 1.56 -12.12
N THR A 87 11.62 1.60 -10.80
CA THR A 87 12.63 1.29 -9.80
C THR A 87 12.13 0.19 -8.89
N GLY A 88 12.69 -1.01 -9.05
CA GLY A 88 12.36 -2.18 -8.23
C GLY A 88 11.23 -3.04 -8.78
N SER A 89 10.89 -4.07 -8.01
CA SER A 89 9.76 -4.96 -8.33
C SER A 89 8.44 -4.36 -7.87
N VAL A 90 7.33 -5.00 -8.22
CA VAL A 90 6.03 -4.72 -7.63
C VAL A 90 5.95 -5.41 -6.27
N HIS A 91 5.54 -4.68 -5.24
CA HIS A 91 5.42 -5.17 -3.87
C HIS A 91 4.02 -4.92 -3.32
N PRO A 92 3.48 -5.83 -2.48
CA PRO A 92 2.25 -5.57 -1.75
C PRO A 92 2.44 -4.54 -0.65
N VAL A 93 1.52 -3.60 -0.57
CA VAL A 93 1.41 -2.65 0.54
C VAL A 93 0.30 -3.15 1.47
N TYR A 94 0.64 -3.25 2.75
CA TYR A 94 -0.30 -3.58 3.81
C TYR A 94 -0.52 -2.37 4.70
N SER A 95 -1.75 -2.15 5.13
CA SER A 95 -2.13 -1.08 6.06
C SER A 95 -2.60 -1.67 7.38
N LEU A 96 -2.35 -0.95 8.48
CA LEU A 96 -2.83 -1.28 9.82
C LEU A 96 -4.31 -1.66 9.77
N SER A 97 -4.61 -2.84 10.29
CA SER A 97 -5.92 -3.46 10.24
C SER A 97 -6.89 -2.81 11.26
N PRO A 98 -8.10 -2.39 10.83
CA PRO A 98 -9.13 -1.91 11.74
C PRO A 98 -9.56 -2.94 12.79
N GLU A 99 -9.64 -4.22 12.42
CA GLU A 99 -9.97 -5.31 13.34
C GLU A 99 -8.86 -5.58 14.37
N PHE A 100 -7.59 -5.44 13.98
CA PHE A 100 -6.48 -5.51 14.93
C PHE A 100 -6.52 -4.34 15.92
N VAL A 101 -6.80 -3.14 15.44
CA VAL A 101 -6.99 -1.93 16.25
C VAL A 101 -8.16 -2.11 17.23
N ARG A 102 -9.26 -2.74 16.81
CA ARG A 102 -10.41 -3.02 17.70
C ARG A 102 -10.07 -4.01 18.82
N GLY A 103 -9.03 -4.82 18.65
CA GLY A 103 -8.68 -5.87 19.59
C GLY A 103 -9.36 -7.20 19.29
N ASP A 104 -9.83 -7.41 18.06
CA ASP A 104 -10.54 -8.63 17.68
C ASP A 104 -9.61 -9.85 17.77
N ALA A 105 -10.13 -10.96 18.28
CA ALA A 105 -9.35 -12.18 18.44
C ALA A 105 -8.87 -12.71 17.07
N ASN A 106 -7.57 -13.01 16.97
CA ASN A 106 -6.91 -13.48 15.74
C ASN A 106 -6.96 -12.49 14.56
N ALA A 107 -7.24 -11.21 14.81
CA ALA A 107 -7.16 -10.19 13.77
C ALA A 107 -5.71 -10.08 13.23
N PRO A 108 -5.51 -10.06 11.90
CA PRO A 108 -4.18 -9.83 11.32
C PRO A 108 -3.73 -8.40 11.62
N VAL A 109 -2.44 -8.19 11.91
CA VAL A 109 -1.91 -6.83 12.19
C VAL A 109 -2.18 -5.84 11.07
N ALA A 110 -2.20 -6.32 9.83
CA ALA A 110 -2.36 -5.51 8.64
C ALA A 110 -3.09 -6.26 7.54
N SER A 111 -3.90 -5.52 6.77
CA SER A 111 -4.65 -6.01 5.62
C SER A 111 -4.04 -5.48 4.32
N PHE A 112 -4.20 -6.23 3.23
CA PHE A 112 -3.73 -5.80 1.92
C PHE A 112 -4.48 -4.53 1.47
N ALA A 113 -3.72 -3.52 1.05
CA ALA A 113 -4.28 -2.26 0.56
C ALA A 113 -4.19 -2.17 -0.97
N TYR A 114 -2.98 -2.25 -1.53
CA TYR A 114 -2.72 -2.13 -2.96
C TYR A 114 -1.34 -2.71 -3.31
N LEU A 115 -1.05 -2.87 -4.60
CA LEU A 115 0.29 -3.17 -5.09
C LEU A 115 1.01 -1.85 -5.43
N ALA A 116 2.32 -1.78 -5.20
CA ALA A 116 3.10 -0.59 -5.51
C ALA A 116 4.44 -0.92 -6.16
N THR A 117 4.92 -0.01 -7.00
CA THR A 117 6.29 -0.02 -7.53
C THR A 117 6.82 1.40 -7.66
N GLY A 118 8.14 1.56 -7.63
CA GLY A 118 8.76 2.87 -7.71
C GLY A 118 8.99 3.31 -9.15
N ALA A 119 9.17 4.61 -9.34
CA ALA A 119 9.68 5.19 -10.57
C ALA A 119 10.60 6.37 -10.28
N ARG A 120 11.52 6.64 -11.22
CA ARG A 120 12.46 7.76 -11.16
C ARG A 120 12.53 8.46 -12.50
N SER A 121 12.62 9.79 -12.49
CA SER A 121 12.95 10.57 -13.70
C SER A 121 14.46 10.68 -13.91
N ALA A 122 14.89 11.01 -15.13
CA ALA A 122 16.28 11.35 -15.43
C ALA A 122 16.81 12.54 -14.61
N THR A 123 15.91 13.42 -14.14
CA THR A 123 16.24 14.55 -13.26
C THR A 123 16.23 14.19 -11.77
N GLY A 124 16.10 12.91 -11.44
CA GLY A 124 16.23 12.39 -10.07
C GLY A 124 14.97 12.47 -9.20
N GLN A 125 13.85 12.94 -9.75
CA GLN A 125 12.57 12.90 -9.05
C GLN A 125 12.13 11.45 -8.88
N GLN A 126 11.41 11.18 -7.80
CA GLN A 126 10.91 9.84 -7.48
C GLN A 126 9.39 9.87 -7.38
N ALA A 127 8.79 8.72 -7.64
CA ALA A 127 7.36 8.48 -7.49
C ALA A 127 7.11 7.03 -7.10
N SER A 128 5.93 6.76 -6.55
CA SER A 128 5.37 5.41 -6.44
C SER A 128 4.11 5.33 -7.29
N LEU A 129 3.95 4.25 -8.03
CA LEU A 129 2.72 3.90 -8.73
C LEU A 129 1.92 2.95 -7.85
N TRP A 130 0.64 3.22 -7.66
CA TRP A 130 -0.27 2.34 -6.93
C TRP A 130 -1.17 1.62 -7.91
N LEU A 131 -1.39 0.33 -7.65
CA LEU A 131 -2.15 -0.58 -8.49
C LEU A 131 -3.23 -1.30 -7.70
N GLU A 132 -4.41 -1.37 -8.31
CA GLU A 132 -5.55 -2.13 -7.82
C GLU A 132 -6.16 -2.95 -8.96
N LYS A 133 -6.97 -3.95 -8.60
CA LYS A 133 -7.78 -4.67 -9.58
C LYS A 133 -9.01 -3.86 -9.94
N ASN A 134 -9.23 -3.63 -11.22
CA ASN A 134 -10.46 -3.03 -11.70
C ASN A 134 -11.65 -4.00 -11.66
N ALA A 135 -12.82 -3.53 -12.08
CA ALA A 135 -14.05 -4.32 -12.08
C ALA A 135 -13.98 -5.61 -12.93
N ARG A 136 -13.00 -5.73 -13.83
CA ARG A 136 -12.75 -6.92 -14.66
C ARG A 136 -11.66 -7.83 -14.08
N GLY A 137 -11.11 -7.49 -12.91
CA GLY A 137 -10.05 -8.22 -12.24
C GLY A 137 -8.64 -7.96 -12.79
N ALA A 138 -8.48 -7.00 -13.71
CA ALA A 138 -7.17 -6.64 -14.27
C ALA A 138 -6.48 -5.58 -13.40
N TRP A 139 -5.17 -5.70 -13.22
CA TRP A 139 -4.37 -4.70 -12.51
C TRP A 139 -4.25 -3.43 -13.34
N GLU A 140 -4.53 -2.29 -12.73
CA GLU A 140 -4.38 -0.98 -13.34
C GLU A 140 -3.77 0.03 -12.38
N ILE A 141 -3.11 1.04 -12.94
CA ILE A 141 -2.53 2.14 -12.15
C ILE A 141 -3.65 3.09 -11.76
N VAL A 142 -3.97 3.11 -10.47
CA VAL A 142 -5.01 3.97 -9.89
C VAL A 142 -4.43 5.29 -9.38
N ASN A 143 -3.15 5.35 -9.03
CA ASN A 143 -2.52 6.57 -8.54
C ASN A 143 -1.02 6.64 -8.83
N ILE A 144 -0.48 7.86 -8.88
CA ILE A 144 0.96 8.14 -8.90
C ILE A 144 1.23 9.21 -7.84
N VAL A 145 2.06 8.87 -6.84
CA VAL A 145 2.41 9.76 -5.74
C VAL A 145 3.90 10.12 -5.82
N SER A 146 4.27 11.33 -5.43
CA SER A 146 5.67 11.80 -5.43
C SER A 146 6.51 11.22 -4.29
N SER A 147 5.88 10.50 -3.36
CA SER A 147 6.56 9.79 -2.29
C SER A 147 7.12 8.45 -2.79
N PRO A 148 8.39 8.11 -2.55
CA PRO A 148 8.94 6.80 -2.87
C PRO A 148 8.65 5.73 -1.79
N TYR A 149 8.04 6.11 -0.67
CA TYR A 149 7.93 5.24 0.52
C TYR A 149 7.11 3.98 0.27
N ASP A 150 6.04 4.09 -0.52
CA ASP A 150 5.16 2.97 -0.86
C ASP A 150 5.84 1.92 -1.75
N ALA A 151 6.97 2.25 -2.38
CA ALA A 151 7.82 1.27 -3.06
C ALA A 151 9.04 0.86 -2.21
N THR A 152 9.54 1.76 -1.36
CA THR A 152 10.79 1.58 -0.62
C THR A 152 10.65 0.66 0.59
N TYR A 153 9.64 0.87 1.42
CA TYR A 153 9.50 0.09 2.66
C TYR A 153 8.95 -1.32 2.42
N PRO A 154 7.94 -1.54 1.57
CA PRO A 154 7.46 -2.90 1.26
C PRO A 154 8.55 -3.84 0.74
N ALA A 155 9.54 -3.31 0.02
CA ALA A 155 10.70 -4.08 -0.44
C ALA A 155 11.58 -4.62 0.71
N GLN A 156 11.43 -4.11 1.93
CA GLN A 156 12.20 -4.49 3.12
C GLN A 156 11.54 -5.60 3.95
N ALA A 157 10.48 -6.23 3.44
CA ALA A 157 9.77 -7.31 4.13
C ALA A 157 10.68 -8.46 4.54
N GLY A 158 11.60 -8.88 3.66
CA GLY A 158 12.40 -10.08 3.88
C GLY A 158 11.49 -11.29 4.11
N THR A 159 11.65 -11.97 5.23
CA THR A 159 10.75 -13.07 5.66
C THR A 159 9.58 -12.62 6.54
N GLY A 160 9.51 -11.32 6.87
CA GLY A 160 8.42 -10.74 7.66
C GLY A 160 7.34 -10.08 6.82
N GLN A 161 6.40 -9.40 7.49
CA GLN A 161 5.39 -8.55 6.85
C GLN A 161 5.72 -7.08 7.10
N VAL A 162 5.71 -6.26 6.06
CA VAL A 162 5.80 -4.80 6.20
C VAL A 162 4.43 -4.18 6.03
N PHE A 163 4.11 -3.22 6.90
CA PHE A 163 2.85 -2.50 6.86
C PHE A 163 3.01 -1.05 7.31
N THR A 164 2.04 -0.22 6.96
CA THR A 164 1.98 1.19 7.34
C THR A 164 0.87 1.47 8.36
N GLU A 165 1.09 2.44 9.23
CA GLU A 165 0.08 3.14 10.03
C GLU A 165 -0.11 4.55 9.43
N PRO A 166 -1.04 4.71 8.47
CA PRO A 166 -1.16 5.94 7.67
C PRO A 166 -1.32 7.22 8.49
N GLN A 167 -1.98 7.13 9.65
CA GLN A 167 -2.38 8.20 10.54
C GLN A 167 -1.19 8.99 11.09
N ILE A 168 -0.03 8.35 11.17
CA ILE A 168 1.23 8.97 11.61
C ILE A 168 2.34 8.77 10.59
N HIS A 169 2.01 8.36 9.36
CA HIS A 169 2.97 8.04 8.29
C HIS A 169 4.05 7.03 8.71
N ALA A 170 3.75 6.13 9.65
CA ALA A 170 4.73 5.18 10.16
C ALA A 170 4.76 3.91 9.31
N TRP A 171 5.94 3.32 9.19
CA TRP A 171 6.20 2.04 8.53
C TRP A 171 6.86 1.08 9.48
N TYR A 172 6.34 -0.14 9.53
CA TYR A 172 6.78 -1.18 10.44
C TYR A 172 7.08 -2.46 9.69
N ARG A 173 7.92 -3.30 10.31
CA ARG A 173 8.07 -4.71 9.95
C ARG A 173 7.66 -5.57 11.13
N LEU A 174 6.73 -6.50 10.89
CA LEU A 174 6.45 -7.62 11.78
C LEU A 174 7.32 -8.80 11.38
N ALA A 175 8.15 -9.28 12.31
CA ALA A 175 8.90 -10.51 12.17
C ALA A 175 8.76 -11.33 13.46
N GLY A 176 8.22 -12.55 13.34
CA GLY A 176 7.79 -13.31 14.51
C GLY A 176 6.70 -12.56 15.28
N ASP A 177 6.94 -12.27 16.55
CA ASP A 177 6.06 -11.54 17.45
C ASP A 177 6.48 -10.09 17.68
N ARG A 178 7.43 -9.55 16.89
CA ARG A 178 8.01 -8.22 17.12
C ARG A 178 7.72 -7.27 15.97
N VAL A 179 7.22 -6.08 16.32
CA VAL A 179 6.97 -4.95 15.43
C VAL A 179 8.13 -3.97 15.55
N THR A 180 8.98 -3.89 14.52
CA THR A 180 10.14 -3.00 14.47
C THR A 180 9.91 -1.80 13.54
N PRO A 181 10.40 -0.61 13.89
CA PRO A 181 10.23 0.58 13.05
C PRO A 181 11.11 0.53 11.80
N LEU A 182 10.62 1.10 10.70
CA LEU A 182 11.38 1.28 9.45
C LEU A 182 11.67 2.75 9.13
N ASN A 183 10.97 3.69 9.78
CA ASN A 183 11.13 5.12 9.56
C ASN A 183 11.13 5.91 10.89
N PRO A 184 11.48 7.21 10.87
CA PRO A 184 11.53 8.05 12.07
C PRO A 184 10.19 8.11 12.83
N GLU A 185 9.07 8.18 12.12
CA GLU A 185 7.73 8.23 12.71
C GLU A 185 7.40 6.94 13.47
N ALA A 186 7.72 5.79 12.87
CA ALA A 186 7.62 4.50 13.55
C ALA A 186 8.55 4.45 14.77
N THR A 187 9.79 4.93 14.65
CA THR A 187 10.75 4.95 15.75
C THR A 187 10.27 5.81 16.92
N ALA A 188 9.68 6.97 16.63
CA ALA A 188 9.06 7.83 17.64
C ALA A 188 7.85 7.16 18.31
N SER A 189 7.14 6.30 17.58
CA SER A 189 5.95 5.61 18.07
C SER A 189 6.25 4.39 18.94
N VAL A 190 7.20 3.52 18.55
CA VAL A 190 7.45 2.23 19.20
C VAL A 190 8.85 2.10 19.81
N GLY A 191 9.68 3.14 19.70
CA GLY A 191 11.09 3.11 20.08
C GLY A 191 11.97 2.30 19.12
N ALA A 192 13.29 2.49 19.21
CA ALA A 192 14.25 1.84 18.33
C ALA A 192 14.26 0.30 18.44
N ALA A 193 13.91 -0.23 19.61
CA ALA A 193 13.82 -1.68 19.84
C ALA A 193 12.50 -2.30 19.32
N GLY A 194 11.51 -1.48 18.98
CA GLY A 194 10.16 -1.93 18.67
C GLY A 194 9.40 -2.46 19.87
N LEU A 195 8.21 -2.98 19.60
CA LEU A 195 7.31 -3.58 20.59
C LEU A 195 7.01 -5.03 20.23
N SER A 196 6.56 -5.82 21.21
CA SER A 196 5.86 -7.07 20.90
C SER A 196 4.54 -6.77 20.18
N LEU A 197 4.01 -7.75 19.45
CA LEU A 197 2.75 -7.60 18.71
C LEU A 197 1.59 -7.25 19.63
N ALA A 198 1.54 -7.82 20.84
CA ALA A 198 0.51 -7.53 21.83
C ALA A 198 0.62 -6.11 22.39
N GLU A 199 1.84 -5.64 22.71
CA GLU A 199 2.07 -4.26 23.13
C GLU A 199 1.73 -3.27 22.02
N TYR A 200 2.08 -3.60 20.78
CA TYR A 200 1.70 -2.78 19.62
C TYR A 200 0.18 -2.74 19.43
N GLN A 201 -0.53 -3.86 19.59
CA GLN A 201 -1.99 -3.89 19.57
C GLN A 201 -2.59 -2.96 20.63
N ALA A 202 -2.12 -3.07 21.88
CA ALA A 202 -2.58 -2.22 22.97
C ALA A 202 -2.35 -0.73 22.67
N LEU A 203 -1.18 -0.39 22.09
CA LEU A 203 -0.84 0.97 21.68
C LEU A 203 -1.82 1.52 20.64
N VAL A 204 -2.05 0.81 19.53
CA VAL A 204 -2.92 1.29 18.45
C VAL A 204 -4.40 1.24 18.83
N HIS A 205 -4.80 0.27 19.65
CA HIS A 205 -6.13 0.20 20.24
C HIS A 205 -6.41 1.46 21.06
N GLY A 206 -5.52 1.82 21.98
CA GLY A 206 -5.65 3.03 22.79
C GLY A 206 -5.67 4.33 21.97
N ARG A 207 -5.07 4.34 20.78
CA ARG A 207 -5.08 5.53 19.89
C ARG A 207 -6.36 5.67 19.07
N TYR A 208 -6.93 4.56 18.62
CA TYR A 208 -7.83 4.55 17.47
C TYR A 208 -9.11 3.73 17.62
N ALA A 209 -9.25 2.90 18.65
CA ALA A 209 -10.43 2.02 18.78
C ALA A 209 -11.74 2.82 18.90
N ASP A 210 -11.68 3.99 19.54
CA ASP A 210 -12.79 4.93 19.69
C ASP A 210 -13.11 5.72 18.41
N LYS A 211 -12.28 5.65 17.37
CA LYS A 211 -12.39 6.40 16.11
C LYS A 211 -12.76 5.53 14.91
N GLN A 212 -13.08 4.27 15.16
CA GLN A 212 -13.46 3.33 14.10
C GLN A 212 -14.87 3.57 13.57
N ALA A 213 -15.15 3.03 12.39
CA ALA A 213 -16.52 2.99 11.88
C ALA A 213 -17.45 2.30 12.89
N GLY A 214 -18.61 2.89 13.15
CA GLY A 214 -19.58 2.50 14.17
C GLY A 214 -19.34 3.10 15.56
N SER A 215 -18.24 3.81 15.79
CA SER A 215 -17.94 4.38 17.11
C SER A 215 -18.78 5.61 17.45
N ALA A 216 -18.83 5.97 18.74
CA ALA A 216 -19.44 7.22 19.19
C ALA A 216 -18.82 8.44 18.50
N TYR A 217 -17.50 8.41 18.25
CA TYR A 217 -16.80 9.47 17.50
C TYR A 217 -17.36 9.65 16.08
N GLN A 218 -17.71 8.56 15.39
CA GLN A 218 -18.42 8.66 14.11
C GLN A 218 -19.86 9.18 14.29
N GLN A 219 -20.59 8.67 15.28
CA GLN A 219 -21.98 9.06 15.55
C GLN A 219 -22.11 10.55 15.89
N GLU A 220 -21.07 11.14 16.48
CA GLU A 220 -20.97 12.56 16.78
C GLU A 220 -20.54 13.42 15.57
N GLY A 221 -20.43 12.84 14.37
CA GLY A 221 -20.07 13.55 13.14
C GLY A 221 -18.60 13.98 13.05
N LYS A 222 -17.73 13.52 13.97
CA LYS A 222 -16.33 13.97 14.04
C LYS A 222 -15.41 13.31 13.02
N LEU A 223 -15.90 12.30 12.29
CA LEU A 223 -15.17 11.69 11.17
C LEU A 223 -15.02 12.72 10.03
N GLY A 224 -13.81 13.23 9.82
CA GLY A 224 -13.50 14.19 8.75
C GLY A 224 -13.29 15.64 9.19
N GLY A 225 -13.28 15.93 10.51
CA GLY A 225 -12.92 17.26 11.03
C GLY A 225 -14.01 18.32 10.93
N PHE A 226 -15.25 17.95 10.57
CA PHE A 226 -16.41 18.84 10.55
C PHE A 226 -17.35 18.49 11.71
N SER A 227 -17.19 19.14 12.87
CA SER A 227 -18.19 19.05 13.93
C SER A 227 -19.51 19.66 13.45
N THR A 228 -20.64 18.98 13.67
CA THR A 228 -21.99 19.52 13.42
C THR A 228 -22.49 20.46 14.52
N THR A 229 -21.67 20.71 15.54
CA THR A 229 -21.93 21.74 16.54
C THR A 229 -21.50 23.10 15.98
N PRO A 230 -22.38 24.11 15.91
CA PRO A 230 -22.00 25.44 15.49
C PRO A 230 -21.16 26.08 16.60
N ASP A 231 -19.84 25.87 16.56
CA ASP A 231 -18.90 26.67 17.31
C ASP A 231 -18.52 27.93 16.53
N THR A 232 -18.50 29.03 17.26
CA THR A 232 -18.26 30.41 16.83
C THR A 232 -16.97 30.53 15.98
N PRO A 233 -16.95 31.36 14.92
CA PRO A 233 -15.86 31.33 13.94
C PRO A 233 -14.53 31.76 14.57
N SER A 234 -13.58 30.83 14.59
CA SER A 234 -12.16 31.09 14.84
C SER A 234 -11.39 30.68 13.57
N PRO A 235 -10.41 31.49 13.09
CA PRO A 235 -9.82 31.29 11.78
C PRO A 235 -8.97 30.02 11.73
N ALA A 236 -9.38 29.06 10.90
CA ALA A 236 -8.67 27.81 10.67
C ALA A 236 -7.44 28.02 9.74
N PRO A 237 -6.30 27.36 9.99
CA PRO A 237 -5.22 27.25 9.03
C PRO A 237 -5.57 26.25 7.93
N ALA A 238 -5.28 26.61 6.68
CA ALA A 238 -5.54 25.78 5.51
C ALA A 238 -4.69 24.50 5.51
N ILE A 239 -5.34 23.34 5.59
CA ILE A 239 -4.73 22.03 5.32
C ILE A 239 -4.84 21.78 3.80
N LEU A 240 -3.72 21.91 3.09
CA LEU A 240 -3.60 21.55 1.67
C LEU A 240 -3.46 20.03 1.52
N ALA A 241 -4.50 19.36 1.04
CA ALA A 241 -4.42 18.01 0.48
C ALA A 241 -4.48 18.10 -1.05
N GLY A 242 -3.31 18.05 -1.71
CA GLY A 242 -3.20 18.04 -3.16
C GLY A 242 -3.43 16.65 -3.74
N ALA A 243 -4.69 16.23 -3.86
CA ALA A 243 -5.08 15.07 -4.67
C ALA A 243 -5.47 15.56 -6.09
N LEU A 244 -4.62 15.28 -7.09
CA LEU A 244 -4.98 15.48 -8.50
C LEU A 244 -5.74 14.24 -8.99
N LEU A 245 -7.07 14.24 -8.81
CA LEU A 245 -7.95 13.30 -9.47
C LEU A 245 -8.05 13.64 -10.97
N ALA A 246 -7.45 12.81 -11.81
CA ALA A 246 -7.71 12.82 -13.26
C ALA A 246 -8.89 11.87 -13.55
N ALA A 247 -10.12 12.36 -13.44
CA ALA A 247 -11.30 11.64 -13.88
C ALA A 247 -11.56 11.93 -15.37
N GLY A 248 -11.25 10.95 -16.23
CA GLY A 248 -11.68 10.92 -17.62
C GLY A 248 -12.73 9.83 -17.81
N LEU A 249 -14.00 10.22 -17.89
CA LEU A 249 -15.09 9.38 -18.40
C LEU A 249 -16.03 10.23 -19.26
N THR A 250 -15.77 10.26 -20.56
CA THR A 250 -16.76 10.59 -21.58
C THR A 250 -17.54 9.32 -21.90
N ALA A 251 -18.76 9.20 -21.34
CA ALA A 251 -19.75 8.23 -21.82
C ALA A 251 -20.87 9.00 -22.51
N GLY A 252 -20.91 8.87 -23.84
CA GLY A 252 -21.98 9.41 -24.66
C GLY A 252 -23.31 8.70 -24.35
N ILE A 253 -24.35 9.50 -24.11
CA ILE A 253 -25.73 9.04 -24.15
C ILE A 253 -26.32 9.56 -25.46
N ALA A 254 -26.36 8.68 -26.45
CA ALA A 254 -27.28 8.80 -27.57
C ALA A 254 -28.67 8.36 -27.08
N ILE A 255 -29.63 9.28 -27.04
CA ILE A 255 -31.05 8.93 -27.08
C ILE A 255 -31.66 9.65 -28.26
N THR A 256 -32.10 8.85 -29.22
CA THR A 256 -32.85 9.25 -30.39
C THR A 256 -34.33 9.42 -30.06
N ARG A 257 -34.87 10.59 -30.45
CA ARG A 257 -36.05 10.78 -31.31
C ARG A 257 -37.43 10.24 -30.85
N ASN A 258 -38.40 11.14 -30.64
CA ASN A 258 -39.50 11.36 -31.61
C ASN A 258 -40.45 12.55 -31.32
N ARG A 259 -40.57 13.42 -32.34
CA ARG A 259 -41.77 13.99 -32.99
C ARG A 259 -42.92 14.63 -32.17
N ARG A 260 -43.18 15.90 -32.51
CA ARG A 260 -44.43 16.58 -33.01
C ARG A 260 -44.20 18.10 -32.83
N THR A 261 -44.54 19.08 -33.66
CA THR A 261 -45.08 19.31 -35.02
C THR A 261 -44.82 20.82 -35.27
N PRO A 262 -44.80 21.31 -36.52
CA PRO A 262 -44.51 22.71 -36.80
C PRO A 262 -45.75 23.58 -36.58
N GLU A 263 -45.58 24.74 -35.96
CA GLU A 263 -46.45 25.88 -36.25
C GLU A 263 -45.59 27.13 -36.47
N GLU A 264 -45.70 27.59 -37.70
CA GLU A 264 -45.26 28.85 -38.28
C GLU A 264 -46.27 29.92 -37.86
N SER A 265 -45.80 31.08 -37.38
CA SER A 265 -46.61 32.32 -37.31
C SER A 265 -45.70 33.53 -37.12
N ALA A 266 -45.61 34.32 -38.19
CA ALA A 266 -45.46 35.79 -38.29
C ALA A 266 -44.46 36.53 -37.38
#